data_AF-A0A7I7M3I8-F1
#
_entry.id   AF-A0A7I7M3I8-F1
#
_cell.length_a   1.000
_cell.length_b   1.000
_cell.length_c   1.000
_cell.angle_alpha   90.00
_cell.angle_beta   90.00
_cell.angle_gamma   90.00
#
_symmetry.space_group_name_H-M   'P 1'
#
loop_
_entity.id
_entity.type
_entity.pdbx_description
1 polymer ?
#
loop_
_entity_poly.entity_id
_entity_poly.type
_entity_poly.pdbx_seq_one_letter_code
_entity_poly.pdbx_strand_id
1 'polypeptide(L)'
;MPRIFLSHSRRDNRQAIALRQWLIEQNPPLAEEIYLDLDADTGIQGGQRWKEALRQASSRCEAVICLLSPNGRTRRSAGPSTDSLST
;
A
#
# COMPACT_ATOMS: atom_id res chain seq x y z
N MET A 1 18.00 2.70 0.97
CA MET A 1 17.01 2.40 2.03
C MET A 1 15.67 2.88 1.51
N PRO A 2 14.64 2.04 1.33
CA PRO A 2 13.40 2.49 0.74
C PRO A 2 12.72 3.52 1.66
N ARG A 3 12.28 4.63 1.06
CA ARG A 3 11.70 5.79 1.74
C ARG A 3 10.19 5.86 1.53
N ILE A 4 9.67 5.17 0.51
CA ILE A 4 8.28 5.22 0.09
C ILE A 4 7.72 3.81 0.09
N PHE A 5 6.61 3.59 0.80
CA PHE A 5 5.85 2.34 0.70
C PHE A 5 4.68 2.47 -0.27
N LEU A 6 4.60 1.60 -1.29
CA LEU A 6 3.45 1.52 -2.19
C LEU A 6 2.43 0.50 -1.69
N SER A 7 1.46 0.98 -0.90
CA SER A 7 0.36 0.17 -0.37
C SER A 7 -0.73 -0.02 -1.42
N HIS A 8 -1.20 -1.26 -1.56
CA HIS A 8 -2.26 -1.61 -2.51
C HIS A 8 -3.06 -2.84 -2.03
N SER A 9 -4.23 -3.05 -2.61
CA SER A 9 -4.99 -4.29 -2.45
C SER A 9 -4.39 -5.38 -3.33
N ARG A 10 -4.43 -6.64 -2.88
CA ARG A 10 -4.02 -7.80 -3.71
C ARG A 10 -4.69 -7.86 -5.09
N ARG A 11 -5.86 -7.24 -5.23
CA ARG A 11 -6.61 -7.16 -6.51
C ARG A 11 -5.96 -6.20 -7.52
N ASP A 12 -5.13 -5.27 -7.04
CA ASP A 12 -4.53 -4.19 -7.81
C ASP A 12 -3.01 -4.39 -8.03
N ASN A 13 -2.49 -5.63 -7.86
CA ASN A 13 -1.06 -5.93 -8.01
C ASN A 13 -0.48 -5.44 -9.35
N ARG A 14 -1.20 -5.67 -10.46
CA ARG A 14 -0.74 -5.26 -11.79
C ARG A 14 -0.62 -3.74 -11.89
N GLN A 15 -1.59 -3.03 -11.35
CA GLN A 15 -1.62 -1.57 -11.31
C GLN A 15 -0.52 -1.02 -10.41
N ALA A 16 -0.23 -1.68 -9.28
CA ALA A 16 0.85 -1.28 -8.38
C ALA A 16 2.24 -1.43 -9.06
N ILE A 17 2.46 -2.53 -9.79
CA ILE A 17 3.69 -2.72 -10.59
C ILE A 17 3.82 -1.63 -11.65
N ALA A 18 2.75 -1.38 -12.41
CA ALA A 18 2.76 -0.37 -13.47
C ALA A 18 3.00 1.04 -12.93
N LEU A 19 2.39 1.39 -11.79
CA LEU A 19 2.60 2.67 -11.14
C LEU A 19 4.04 2.84 -10.64
N ARG A 20 4.62 1.80 -10.01
CA ARG A 20 6.02 1.83 -9.59
C ARG A 20 6.95 2.07 -10.79
N GLN A 21 6.75 1.31 -11.86
CA GLN A 21 7.56 1.45 -13.08
C GLN A 21 7.46 2.85 -13.67
N TRP A 22 6.24 3.39 -13.79
CA TRP A 22 6.02 4.74 -14.29
C TRP A 22 6.71 5.81 -13.41
N LEU A 23 6.63 5.69 -12.07
CA LEU A 23 7.31 6.61 -11.15
C LEU A 23 8.84 6.58 -11.33
N ILE A 24 9.42 5.38 -11.50
CA ILE A 24 10.85 5.21 -11.76
C ILE A 24 11.25 5.86 -13.09
N GLU A 25 10.43 5.74 -14.13
CA GLU A 25 10.69 6.39 -15.42
C GLU A 25 10.67 7.92 -15.30
N GLN A 26 9.82 8.48 -14.44
CA GLN A 26 9.80 9.93 -14.18
C GLN A 26 10.99 10.40 -13.33
N ASN A 27 11.50 9.56 -12.43
CA ASN A 27 12.62 9.89 -11.54
C ASN A 27 13.43 8.61 -11.21
N PRO A 28 14.48 8.29 -12.01
CA PRO A 28 15.20 7.01 -11.91
C PRO A 28 15.72 6.61 -10.52
N PRO A 29 16.23 7.55 -9.67
CA PRO A 29 16.57 7.25 -8.28
C PRO A 29 15.47 6.56 -7.46
N LEU A 30 14.19 6.72 -7.81
CA LEU A 30 13.08 6.08 -7.10
C LEU A 30 13.09 4.55 -7.18
N ALA A 31 13.88 3.95 -8.08
CA ALA A 31 14.05 2.50 -8.17
C ALA A 31 14.47 1.87 -6.84
N GLU A 32 15.30 2.58 -6.06
CA GLU A 32 15.81 2.12 -4.76
C GLU A 32 15.01 2.68 -3.56
N GLU A 33 14.11 3.63 -3.81
CA GLU A 33 13.37 4.32 -2.76
C GLU A 33 11.95 3.79 -2.57
N ILE A 34 11.36 3.13 -3.58
CA ILE A 34 9.99 2.60 -3.52
C ILE A 34 10.02 1.11 -3.12
N TYR A 35 9.49 0.82 -1.93
CA TYR A 35 9.18 -0.52 -1.47
C TYR A 35 7.82 -0.98 -2.01
N LEU A 36 7.81 -2.13 -2.66
CA LEU A 36 6.62 -2.85 -3.11
C LEU A 36 6.66 -4.26 -2.51
N ASP A 37 5.64 -4.63 -1.73
CA ASP A 37 5.62 -5.86 -0.95
C ASP A 37 5.60 -7.16 -1.79
N LEU A 38 5.26 -7.08 -3.08
CA LEU A 38 5.31 -8.19 -4.04
C LEU A 38 6.55 -8.18 -4.96
N ASP A 39 7.48 -7.25 -4.75
CA ASP A 39 8.75 -7.23 -5.47
C ASP A 39 9.52 -8.55 -5.25
N ALA A 40 10.08 -9.12 -6.32
CA ALA A 40 10.70 -10.44 -6.27
C ALA A 40 11.97 -10.46 -5.40
N ASP A 41 12.76 -9.38 -5.47
CA ASP A 41 14.07 -9.30 -4.84
C ASP A 41 13.98 -8.69 -3.44
N THR A 42 13.08 -7.72 -3.25
CA THR A 42 13.00 -6.90 -2.03
C THR A 42 11.69 -7.07 -1.26
N GLY A 43 10.68 -7.71 -1.84
CA GLY A 43 9.35 -7.88 -1.25
C GLY A 43 9.25 -8.94 -0.14
N ILE A 44 8.04 -9.10 0.39
CA ILE A 44 7.74 -10.04 1.47
C ILE A 44 7.63 -11.46 0.89
N GLN A 45 8.59 -12.31 1.26
CA GLN A 45 8.64 -13.69 0.77
C GLN A 45 7.54 -14.58 1.39
N GLY A 46 7.15 -15.63 0.66
CA GLY A 46 6.21 -16.63 1.15
C GLY A 46 6.67 -17.28 2.46
N GLY A 47 5.73 -17.51 3.38
CA GLY A 47 6.02 -18.09 4.71
C GLY A 47 6.38 -17.08 5.81
N GLN A 48 6.62 -15.80 5.47
CA GLN A 48 6.75 -14.75 6.48
C GLN A 48 5.38 -14.42 7.11
N ARG A 49 5.40 -13.96 8.37
CA ARG A 49 4.21 -13.37 9.01
C ARG A 49 3.87 -12.06 8.32
N TRP A 50 3.13 -12.15 7.21
CA TRP A 50 2.84 -11.06 6.28
C TRP A 50 2.47 -9.75 6.96
N LYS A 51 1.56 -9.80 7.94
CA LYS A 51 1.10 -8.60 8.66
C LYS A 51 2.20 -7.91 9.46
N GLU A 52 3.14 -8.68 10.02
CA GLU A 52 4.27 -8.14 10.78
C GLU A 52 5.33 -7.56 9.84
N ALA A 53 5.69 -8.30 8.79
CA ALA A 53 6.62 -7.83 7.76
C ALA A 53 6.13 -6.52 7.11
N LEU A 54 4.83 -6.42 6.82
CA LEU A 54 4.21 -5.22 6.27
C LEU A 54 4.29 -4.03 7.23
N ARG A 55 4.06 -4.25 8.53
CA ARG A 55 4.18 -3.21 9.57
C ARG A 55 5.61 -2.70 9.66
N GLN A 56 6.58 -3.60 9.67
CA GLN A 56 8.00 -3.24 9.75
C GLN A 56 8.49 -2.49 8.51
N ALA A 57 8.04 -2.89 7.31
CA ALA A 57 8.36 -2.17 6.09
C ALA A 57 7.75 -0.76 6.10
N SER A 58 6.48 -0.64 6.49
CA SER A 58 5.78 0.64 6.59
C SER A 58 6.43 1.58 7.61
N SER A 59 6.87 1.06 8.77
CA SER A 59 7.49 1.89 9.82
C SER A 59 8.88 2.42 9.47
N ARG A 60 9.54 1.86 8.45
CA ARG A 60 10.86 2.29 7.97
C ARG A 60 10.77 3.33 6.86
N CYS A 61 9.59 3.49 6.25
CA CYS A 61 9.37 4.44 5.17
C CYS A 61 8.97 5.81 5.74
N GLU A 62 9.40 6.86 5.06
CA GLU A 62 9.06 8.25 5.35
C GLU A 62 7.69 8.64 4.79
N ALA A 63 7.26 7.98 3.70
CA ALA A 63 5.99 8.23 3.03
C ALA A 63 5.28 6.94 2.60
N VAL A 64 3.95 7.04 2.42
CA VAL A 64 3.11 5.94 1.92
C VAL A 64 2.25 6.45 0.75
N ILE A 65 2.29 5.74 -0.37
CA ILE A 65 1.37 5.92 -1.49
C ILE A 65 0.32 4.81 -1.39
N CYS A 66 -0.96 5.18 -1.27
CA CYS A 66 -2.08 4.23 -1.25
C CYS A 66 -2.75 4.17 -2.62
N LEU A 67 -2.62 3.04 -3.31
CA LEU A 67 -3.36 2.77 -4.54
C LEU A 67 -4.79 2.37 -4.18
N LEU A 68 -5.74 3.28 -4.42
CA LEU A 68 -7.15 3.06 -4.16
C LEU A 68 -7.89 2.70 -5.46
N SER A 69 -8.66 1.63 -5.39
CA SER A 69 -9.49 1.13 -6.49
C SER A 69 -10.93 0.99 -6.00
N PRO A 70 -11.94 1.33 -6.83
CA PRO A 70 -13.36 1.12 -6.49
C PRO A 70 -13.69 -0.34 -6.16
N ASN A 71 -12.85 -1.28 -6.62
CA ASN A 71 -12.99 -2.71 -6.38
C ASN A 71 -12.61 -3.15 -4.94
N GLY A 72 -12.12 -2.20 -4.13
CA GLY A 72 -11.78 -2.39 -2.74
C GLY A 72 -13.01 -2.40 -1.84
N ARG A 73 -12.98 -3.26 -0.82
CA ARG A 73 -13.97 -3.23 0.27
C ARG A 73 -13.74 -1.95 1.06
N THR A 74 -14.41 -0.85 0.72
CA THR A 74 -14.43 0.36 1.55
C THR A 74 -14.97 -0.05 2.91
N ARG A 75 -14.08 -0.22 3.89
CA ARG A 75 -14.49 -0.38 5.28
C ARG A 75 -14.90 1.03 5.71
N ARG A 76 -16.16 1.38 5.44
CA ARG A 76 -16.81 2.52 6.08
C ARG A 76 -16.56 2.35 7.57
N SER A 77 -15.79 3.25 8.17
CA SER A 77 -15.98 3.53 9.59
C SER A 77 -17.46 3.87 9.71
N ALA A 78 -18.19 3.09 10.52
CA ALA A 78 -19.56 3.44 10.84
C ALA A 78 -19.50 4.86 11.44
N GLY A 79 -20.04 5.83 10.71
CA GLY A 79 -20.37 7.13 11.31
C GLY A 79 -21.34 6.87 12.46
N PRO A 80 -21.32 7.70 13.52
CA PRO A 80 -22.19 7.49 14.65
C PRO A 80 -23.64 7.47 14.17
N SER A 81 -24.38 6.43 14.56
CA SER A 81 -25.81 6.31 14.33
C SER A 81 -26.49 7.55 14.89
N THR A 82 -26.96 8.44 14.01
CA THR A 82 -27.84 9.56 14.38
C THR A 82 -29.27 9.05 14.38
N ASP A 83 -29.55 8.12 15.29
CA ASP A 83 -30.91 7.78 15.70
C ASP A 83 -31.09 8.24 17.14
N SER A 84 -31.39 9.52 17.30
CA SER A 84 -32.07 10.08 18.47
C SER A 84 -32.38 11.54 18.20
N LEU A 85 -33.55 11.81 17.61
CA LEU A 85 -34.46 12.90 17.96
C LEU A 85 -35.65 12.88 17.00
N SER A 86 -36.63 12.05 17.35
CA SER A 86 -38.03 12.20 16.92
C SER A 86 -38.89 11.46 17.93
N THR A 87 -39.29 12.15 19.00
CA THR A 87 -40.69 12.37 19.45
C THR A 87 -40.64 12.98 20.85
#